data_AF-A0A8T1RXA0-F1
#
_entry.id   AF-A0A8T1RXA0-F1
#
_cell.length_a   1.000
_cell.length_b   1.000
_cell.length_c   1.000
_cell.angle_alpha   90.00
_cell.angle_beta   90.00
_cell.angle_gamma   90.00
#
_symmetry.space_group_name_H-M   'P 1'
#
loop_
_entity.id
_entity.type
_entity.pdbx_description
1 polymer ?
#
loop_
_entity_poly.entity_id
_entity_poly.type
_entity_poly.pdbx_seq_one_letter_code
_entity_poly.pdbx_strand_id
1 'polypeptide(L)' 'MGLKNEYHDLVSTANDALFPFGSTYLCEVSFSAMTAIKTKYQNKLNLDPDLRIAVSQNVKPRFSKIMKHIQSHCSH' A
#
# COMPACT_ATOMS: atom_id res chain seq x y z
N MET A 1 -19.54 26.81 1.29
CA MET A 1 -19.72 25.44 0.75
C MET A 1 -18.49 24.66 1.16
N GLY A 2 -18.62 23.57 1.93
CA GLY A 2 -17.44 22.86 2.43
C GLY A 2 -16.72 22.12 1.31
N LEU A 3 -15.39 21.97 1.42
CA LEU A 3 -14.55 21.21 0.48
C LEU A 3 -15.11 19.83 0.11
N LYS A 4 -15.80 19.18 1.06
CA LYS A 4 -16.49 17.88 0.87
C LYS A 4 -17.67 17.93 -0.11
N ASN A 5 -18.34 19.08 -0.21
CA ASN A 5 -19.52 19.27 -1.04
C ASN A 5 -19.18 19.68 -2.48
N GLU A 6 -18.03 20.31 -2.68
CA GLU A 6 -17.58 20.83 -3.97
C GLU A 6 -16.56 19.88 -4.65
N TYR A 7 -15.75 19.16 -3.86
CA TYR A 7 -14.71 18.25 -4.34
C TYR A 7 -14.81 16.88 -3.65
N HIS A 8 -16.01 16.30 -3.62
CA HIS A 8 -16.29 15.04 -2.92
C HIS A 8 -15.32 13.92 -3.30
N ASP A 9 -15.04 13.73 -4.59
CA ASP A 9 -14.16 12.66 -5.09
C ASP A 9 -12.69 12.88 -4.73
N LEU A 10 -12.22 14.13 -4.72
CA LEU A 10 -10.86 14.48 -4.31
C LEU A 10 -10.68 14.21 -2.82
N VAL A 11 -11.66 14.59 -1.99
CA VAL A 11 -11.61 14.33 -0.56
C VAL A 11 -11.65 12.83 -0.28
N SER A 12 -12.45 12.06 -1.03
CA SER A 12 -12.48 10.59 -0.90
C SER A 12 -11.12 9.99 -1.24
N THR A 13 -10.52 10.38 -2.36
CA THR A 13 -9.21 9.87 -2.80
C THR A 13 -8.09 10.25 -1.83
N ALA A 14 -8.10 11.48 -1.34
CA ALA A 14 -7.14 11.94 -0.33
C ALA A 14 -7.30 11.17 0.98
N ASN A 15 -8.54 10.92 1.42
CA ASN A 15 -8.81 10.11 2.60
C ASN A 15 -8.33 8.67 2.42
N ASP A 16 -8.54 8.05 1.25
CA ASP A 16 -8.06 6.69 0.99
C ASP A 16 -6.53 6.61 0.99
N ALA A 17 -5.84 7.65 0.49
CA ALA A 17 -4.39 7.76 0.54
C ALA A 17 -3.86 8.02 1.95
N LEU A 18 -4.60 8.78 2.77
CA LEU A 18 -4.25 9.12 4.15
C LEU A 18 -4.68 8.08 5.18
N PHE A 19 -5.64 7.21 4.84
CA PHE A 19 -6.15 6.13 5.71
C PHE A 19 -5.04 5.25 6.32
N PRO A 20 -4.01 4.80 5.55
CA PRO A 20 -2.88 4.08 6.14
C PRO A 20 -2.00 4.91 7.08
N PHE A 21 -2.16 6.24 7.13
CA PHE A 21 -1.42 7.18 7.96
C PHE A 21 -2.24 7.75 9.13
N GLY A 22 -3.37 7.10 9.48
CA GLY A 22 -4.31 7.60 10.48
C GLY A 22 -3.76 7.80 11.91
N SER A 23 -2.52 7.38 12.19
CA SER A 23 -1.80 7.68 13.43
C SER A 23 -0.31 7.93 13.17
N THR A 24 0.34 8.66 14.08
CA THR A 24 1.80 8.89 14.04
C THR A 24 2.58 7.59 13.97
N TYR A 25 2.15 6.56 14.72
CA TYR A 25 2.77 5.24 14.69
C TYR A 25 2.67 4.56 13.32
N LEU A 26 1.50 4.61 12.68
CA LEU A 26 1.33 4.06 11.33
C LEU A 26 2.16 4.82 10.31
N CYS A 27 2.31 6.14 10.48
CA CYS A 27 3.20 6.96 9.66
C CYS A 27 4.66 6.52 9.80
N GLU A 28 5.16 6.35 11.02
CA GLU A 28 6.52 5.85 11.30
C GLU A 28 6.76 4.45 10.69
N VAL A 29 5.80 3.54 10.87
CA VAL A 29 5.85 2.19 10.28
C VAL A 29 5.88 2.26 8.75
N SER A 30 5.06 3.13 8.15
CA SER A 30 5.03 3.35 6.70
C SER A 30 6.36 3.87 6.16
N PHE A 31 6.94 4.89 6.80
CA PHE A 31 8.23 5.44 6.38
C PHE A 31 9.38 4.43 6.55
N SER A 32 9.36 3.66 7.64
CA SER A 32 10.32 2.58 7.88
C SER A 32 10.21 1.49 6.81
N ALA A 33 8.98 1.04 6.51
CA ALA A 33 8.72 0.05 5.47
C ALA A 33 9.14 0.56 4.08
N MET A 34 8.82 1.81 3.74
CA MET A 34 9.23 2.42 2.48
C MET A 34 10.76 2.44 2.34
N THR A 35 11.48 2.77 3.42
CA THR A 35 12.94 2.75 3.43
C THR A 35 13.48 1.34 3.24
N ALA A 36 12.90 0.34 3.92
CA ALA A 36 13.29 -1.06 3.77
C ALA A 36 13.04 -1.61 2.35
N ILE A 37 11.88 -1.30 1.76
CA ILE A 37 11.52 -1.71 0.39
C ILE A 37 12.47 -1.05 -0.61
N LYS A 38 12.74 0.26 -0.46
CA LYS A 38 13.64 1.01 -1.34
C LYS A 38 15.06 0.45 -1.33
N THR A 39 15.57 0.07 -0.16
CA THR A 39 16.92 -0.51 -0.03
C THR A 39 16.99 -1.93 -0.59
N LYS A 40 15.94 -2.74 -0.41
CA LYS A 40 15.91 -4.14 -0.84
C LYS A 40 15.59 -4.33 -2.33
N TYR A 41 14.77 -3.45 -2.92
CA TYR A 41 14.24 -3.58 -4.27
C TYR A 41 14.62 -2.41 -5.18
N GLN A 42 15.83 -1.84 -5.06
CA GLN A 42 16.31 -0.68 -5.83
C GLN A 42 16.05 -0.74 -7.35
N ASN A 43 15.79 -1.92 -7.94
CA ASN A 43 15.46 -2.11 -9.35
C ASN A 43 13.95 -2.16 -9.68
N LYS A 44 13.03 -1.94 -8.72
CA LYS A 44 11.57 -1.94 -8.95
C LYS A 44 10.97 -0.56 -8.64
N LEU A 45 10.42 0.08 -9.67
CA LEU A 45 9.90 1.45 -9.61
C LEU A 45 8.56 1.60 -8.84
N ASN A 46 7.86 0.51 -8.55
CA ASN A 46 6.51 0.55 -7.96
C ASN A 46 6.50 0.11 -6.49
N LEU A 47 6.49 1.09 -5.58
CA LEU A 47 6.49 0.88 -4.12
C LEU A 47 5.08 0.77 -3.50
N ASP A 48 4.07 1.29 -4.20
CA ASP A 48 2.68 1.40 -3.70
C ASP A 48 2.06 0.08 -3.21
N PRO A 49 2.09 -1.03 -3.98
CA PRO A 49 1.50 -2.29 -3.52
C PRO A 49 2.26 -2.90 -2.34
N ASP A 50 3.58 -2.78 -2.32
CA ASP A 50 4.43 -3.35 -1.27
C ASP A 50 4.28 -2.56 0.04
N LEU A 51 4.21 -1.23 -0.06
CA LEU A 51 3.98 -0.34 1.07
C LEU A 51 2.59 -0.56 1.66
N ARG A 52 1.56 -0.68 0.82
CA ARG A 52 0.20 -0.98 1.24
C ARG A 52 0.11 -2.28 2.03
N ILE A 53 0.84 -3.32 1.62
CA ILE A 53 0.89 -4.61 2.33
C ILE A 53 1.64 -4.45 3.66
N ALA A 54 2.79 -3.77 3.67
CA ALA A 54 3.61 -3.58 4.87
C ALA A 54 2.91 -2.75 5.97
N VAL A 55 2.07 -1.80 5.57
CA VAL A 55 1.35 -0.89 6.48
C VAL A 55 -0.01 -1.46 6.91
N SER A 56 -0.59 -2.35 6.09
CA SER A 56 -1.87 -2.97 6.42
C SER A 56 -1.75 -3.98 7.56
N GLN A 57 -1.90 -3.52 8.80
CA GLN A 57 -1.88 -4.38 9.97
C GLN A 57 -3.02 -5.41 10.01
N ASN A 58 -4.13 -5.16 9.31
CA ASN A 58 -5.34 -6.01 9.36
C ASN A 58 -5.87 -6.47 7.99
N VAL A 59 -5.14 -6.23 6.90
CA VAL A 59 -5.55 -6.70 5.56
C VAL A 59 -4.92 -8.05 5.29
N LYS A 60 -5.73 -9.11 5.38
CA LYS A 60 -5.29 -10.46 4.99
C LYS A 60 -5.02 -10.49 3.48
N PRO A 61 -3.84 -10.92 3.03
CA PRO A 61 -3.59 -11.13 1.62
C PRO A 61 -4.60 -12.13 1.06
N ARG A 62 -5.17 -11.85 -0.12
CA ARG A 62 -6.08 -12.79 -0.81
C ARG A 62 -5.28 -13.90 -1.47
N PHE A 63 -4.63 -14.74 -0.67
CA PHE A 63 -3.74 -15.82 -1.12
C PHE A 63 -4.40 -16.70 -2.17
N SER A 64 -5.69 -17.05 -2.01
CA SER A 64 -6.43 -17.85 -2.98
C SER A 64 -6.53 -17.22 -4.37
N LYS A 65 -6.48 -15.88 -4.48
CA LYS A 65 -6.45 -15.17 -5.77
C LYS A 65 -5.02 -15.10 -6.31
N ILE A 66 -4.06 -14.84 -5.44
CA ILE A 66 -2.64 -14.76 -5.79
C ILE A 66 -2.14 -16.11 -6.33
N MET A 67 -2.43 -17.21 -5.64
CA MET A 67 -2.05 -18.58 -6.05
C MET A 67 -2.64 -19.00 -7.41
N LYS A 68 -3.80 -18.48 -7.79
CA LYS A 68 -4.40 -18.75 -9.12
C LYS A 68 -3.68 -18.04 -10.27
N HIS A 69 -2.95 -16.96 -9.98
CA HIS A 69 -2.23 -16.17 -10.98
C HIS A 69 -0.72 -16.39 -10.94
N ILE A 70 -0.20 -17.11 -9.94
CA ILE A 70 1.18 -17.57 -9.95
C ILE A 70 1.24 -18.81 -10.85
N GLN A 71 1.71 -18.62 -12.09
CA GLN A 71 2.16 -19.73 -12.91
C GLN A 71 3.49 -20.22 -12.34
N SER A 72 3.58 -21.50 -11.96
CA SER A 72 4.85 -22.11 -11.56
C SER A 72 5.78 -22.11 -12.77
N HIS A 73 6.70 -21.16 -12.84
CA HIS A 73 7.82 -21.23 -13.77
C HIS A 73 8.82 -22.18 -13.15
N CYS A 74 8.74 -23.46 -13.53
CA CYS A 74 9.76 -24.44 -13.20
C CYS A 74 11.01 -24.11 -14.05
N SER A 75 11.77 -23.10 -13.62
CA SER A 75 13.10 -22.85 -14.17
C SER A 75 14.15 -23.22 -13.12
N HIS A 76 14.88 -24.28 -13.47
CA HIS A 76 16.15 -24.86 -12.99
C HIS A 76 16.83 -24.36 -11.71
#